data_AF-A0A6V7P2F0-F1
#
_entry.id   AF-A0A6V7P2F0-F1
#
_cell.length_a   1.000
_cell.length_b   1.000
_cell.length_c   1.000
_cell.angle_alpha   90.00
_cell.angle_beta   90.00
_cell.angle_gamma   90.00
#
_symmetry.space_group_name_H-M   'P 1'
#
loop_
_entity.id
_entity.type
_entity.pdbx_description
1 polymer ?
#
loop_
_entity_poly.entity_id
_entity_poly.type
_entity_poly.pdbx_seq_one_letter_code
_entity_poly.pdbx_strand_id
1 'polypeptide(L)'
;MRVLRWCCESGGFMVPEGKFYLVDSGYANTDRFLAPFRGERYHLSQFDGNTRARTHRGPRDLYNHRHAQLRNVVEKAFGILKKRFKVLRQATPFPYKVQCRIALACCVIHNFIKRHQGSDIYFNMQMEPNPLEEQEEDPTRLVGIDESRRGDTLRNMITEQLWNSR
;
A
#
# COMPACT_ATOMS: atom_id res chain seq x y z
N MET A 1 -13.28 -3.80 -1.03
CA MET A 1 -13.08 -5.19 -0.55
C MET A 1 -13.35 -6.31 -1.57
N ARG A 2 -14.14 -6.14 -2.65
CA ARG A 2 -14.50 -7.26 -3.56
C ARG A 2 -13.30 -8.00 -4.17
N VAL A 3 -12.27 -7.28 -4.60
CA VAL A 3 -11.07 -7.89 -5.22
C VAL A 3 -10.28 -8.73 -4.21
N LEU A 4 -9.88 -8.16 -3.06
CA LEU A 4 -9.11 -8.91 -2.06
C LEU A 4 -9.88 -10.11 -1.51
N ARG A 5 -11.19 -9.98 -1.33
CA ARG A 5 -12.06 -11.07 -0.90
C ARG A 5 -12.08 -12.20 -1.93
N TRP A 6 -12.33 -11.88 -3.20
CA TRP A 6 -12.27 -12.86 -4.29
C TRP A 6 -10.88 -13.50 -4.41
N CYS A 7 -9.81 -12.72 -4.25
CA CYS A 7 -8.45 -13.25 -4.26
C CYS A 7 -8.24 -14.31 -3.16
N CYS A 8 -8.78 -14.09 -1.96
CA CYS A 8 -8.66 -15.04 -0.85
C CYS A 8 -9.57 -16.27 -1.02
N GLU A 9 -10.82 -16.06 -1.46
CA GLU A 9 -11.84 -17.13 -1.54
C GLU A 9 -11.65 -18.01 -2.79
N SER A 10 -11.28 -17.41 -3.92
CA SER A 10 -11.27 -18.07 -5.23
C SER A 10 -9.95 -17.94 -5.98
N GLY A 11 -9.14 -16.92 -5.67
CA GLY A 11 -7.90 -16.61 -6.38
C GLY A 11 -6.64 -17.27 -5.83
N GLY A 12 -6.74 -18.07 -4.77
CA GLY A 12 -5.61 -18.76 -4.14
C GLY A 12 -4.63 -17.83 -3.40
N PHE A 13 -5.00 -16.56 -3.17
CA PHE A 13 -4.18 -15.63 -2.40
C PHE A 13 -4.30 -15.93 -0.91
N MET A 14 -3.20 -16.36 -0.28
CA MET A 14 -3.16 -16.68 1.14
C MET A 14 -2.33 -15.65 1.91
N VAL A 15 -2.88 -15.20 3.04
CA VAL A 15 -2.12 -14.46 4.04
C VAL A 15 -1.47 -15.49 4.96
N PRO A 16 -0.13 -15.55 5.05
CA PRO A 16 0.53 -16.53 5.90
C PRO A 16 0.11 -16.37 7.36
N GLU A 17 0.08 -17.48 8.10
CA GLU A 17 -0.27 -17.48 9.52
C GLU A 17 0.65 -16.54 10.32
N GLY A 18 0.05 -15.77 11.23
CA GLY A 18 0.76 -14.77 12.03
C GLY A 18 1.24 -13.53 11.25
N LYS A 19 0.86 -13.37 9.97
CA LYS A 19 1.20 -12.21 9.15
C LYS A 19 -0.04 -11.45 8.68
N PHE A 20 0.17 -10.22 8.25
CA PHE A 20 -0.83 -9.34 7.69
C PHE A 20 -0.24 -8.53 6.53
N TYR A 21 -1.11 -8.00 5.67
CA TYR A 21 -0.73 -7.02 4.64
C TYR A 21 -1.24 -5.63 5.02
N LEU A 22 -0.47 -4.59 4.72
CA LEU A 22 -0.96 -3.22 4.78
C LEU A 22 -1.79 -2.91 3.54
N VAL A 23 -2.95 -2.29 3.74
CA VAL A 23 -3.89 -1.94 2.67
C VAL A 23 -4.26 -0.47 2.70
N ASP A 24 -4.80 0.04 1.59
CA ASP A 24 -5.30 1.42 1.49
C ASP A 24 -6.51 1.67 2.39
N SER A 25 -6.82 2.96 2.62
CA SER A 25 -7.99 3.41 3.37
C SER A 25 -9.34 2.95 2.76
N GLY A 26 -9.36 2.69 1.45
CA GLY A 26 -10.48 2.11 0.70
C GLY A 26 -10.71 0.61 0.94
N TYR A 27 -9.89 -0.03 1.76
CA TYR A 27 -10.11 -1.41 2.22
C TYR A 27 -10.58 -1.45 3.67
N ALA A 28 -11.28 -2.53 4.02
CA ALA A 28 -11.72 -2.75 5.39
C ALA A 28 -10.54 -3.19 6.25
N ASN A 29 -10.53 -2.76 7.50
CA ASN A 29 -9.54 -3.18 8.47
C ASN A 29 -9.89 -4.58 9.01
N THR A 30 -9.00 -5.55 8.83
CA THR A 30 -9.14 -6.92 9.36
C THR A 30 -7.81 -7.39 9.95
N ASP A 31 -7.82 -8.51 10.66
CA ASP A 31 -6.60 -9.13 11.21
C ASP A 31 -5.60 -9.58 10.13
N ARG A 32 -6.07 -9.74 8.88
CA ARG A 32 -5.25 -10.09 7.71
C ARG A 32 -4.84 -8.88 6.87
N PHE A 33 -5.62 -7.79 6.93
CA PHE A 33 -5.44 -6.59 6.10
C PHE A 33 -5.59 -5.33 6.96
N LEU A 34 -4.46 -4.70 7.29
CA LEU A 34 -4.46 -3.53 8.16
C LEU A 34 -4.55 -2.23 7.38
N ALA A 35 -5.64 -1.50 7.60
CA ALA A 35 -5.90 -0.20 7.03
C ALA A 35 -5.42 0.94 7.96
N PRO A 36 -5.09 2.13 7.43
CA PRO A 36 -4.83 3.31 8.24
C PRO A 36 -6.05 3.68 9.11
N PHE A 37 -5.82 4.41 10.21
CA PHE A 37 -6.90 5.07 10.93
C PHE A 37 -7.52 6.16 10.06
N ARG A 38 -8.85 6.20 9.99
CA ARG A 38 -9.59 7.28 9.34
C ARG A 38 -9.66 8.51 10.25
N GLY A 39 -9.74 9.69 9.65
CA GLY A 39 -9.83 10.97 10.37
C GLY A 39 -8.52 11.47 10.96
N GLU A 40 -7.42 10.75 10.77
CA GLU A 40 -6.07 11.15 11.16
C GLU A 40 -5.23 11.54 9.93
N ARG A 41 -4.09 12.20 10.14
CA ARG A 41 -3.15 12.47 9.03
C ARG A 41 -2.70 11.15 8.42
N TYR A 42 -2.62 11.10 7.10
CA TYR A 42 -2.30 9.89 6.34
C TYR A 42 -1.31 10.15 5.19
N HIS A 43 -1.20 11.39 4.71
CA HIS A 43 -0.28 11.70 3.61
C HIS A 43 1.10 12.07 4.13
N LEU A 44 2.16 11.56 3.49
CA LEU A 44 3.54 11.88 3.87
C LEU A 44 3.84 13.39 3.84
N SER A 45 3.25 14.12 2.90
CA SER A 45 3.38 15.59 2.83
C SER A 45 2.87 16.30 4.09
N GLN A 46 1.91 15.72 4.81
CA GLN A 46 1.38 16.26 6.08
C GLN A 46 2.37 16.09 7.24
N PHE A 47 3.48 15.38 7.02
CA PHE A 47 4.58 15.18 7.97
C PHE A 47 5.87 15.90 7.54
N ASP A 48 5.95 16.47 6.34
CA ASP A 48 7.20 16.94 5.71
C ASP A 48 7.39 18.47 5.69
N GLY A 49 6.63 19.22 6.49
CA GLY A 49 6.73 20.69 6.49
C GLY A 49 6.40 21.32 7.85
N ASN A 50 7.42 21.92 8.47
CA ASN A 50 7.37 22.70 9.73
C ASN A 50 7.48 21.90 11.05
N THR A 51 8.07 22.50 12.11
CA THR A 51 8.45 21.81 13.37
C THR A 51 7.29 21.06 14.04
N ARG A 52 6.07 21.60 13.96
CA ARG A 52 4.84 20.96 14.50
C ARG A 52 4.35 19.77 13.66
N ALA A 53 4.73 19.65 12.39
CA ALA A 53 4.35 18.51 11.54
C ALA A 53 5.19 17.26 11.83
N ARG A 54 6.42 17.45 12.34
CA ARG A 54 7.32 16.36 12.77
C ARG A 54 6.89 15.69 14.06
N THR A 55 6.21 16.41 14.95
CA THR A 55 5.70 15.84 16.19
C THR A 55 4.40 15.09 15.90
N HIS A 56 4.39 13.79 16.21
CA HIS A 56 3.18 13.00 16.12
C HIS A 56 2.16 13.45 17.18
N ARG A 57 0.91 13.69 16.76
CA ARG A 57 -0.17 14.19 17.62
C ARG A 57 -0.66 13.14 18.63
N GLY A 58 -0.44 11.87 18.32
CA GLY A 58 -0.79 10.73 19.15
C GLY A 58 -0.37 9.40 18.51
N PRO A 59 -0.66 8.28 19.17
CA PRO A 59 -0.30 6.94 18.70
C PRO A 59 -0.81 6.65 17.28
N ARG A 60 -2.08 6.98 17.00
CA ARG A 60 -2.72 6.76 15.69
C ARG A 60 -2.04 7.52 14.56
N ASP A 61 -1.63 8.76 14.84
CA ASP A 61 -0.93 9.63 13.91
C ASP A 61 0.49 9.10 13.60
N LEU A 62 1.18 8.54 14.59
CA LEU A 62 2.44 7.81 14.37
C LEU A 62 2.22 6.55 13.52
N TYR A 63 1.22 5.73 13.85
CA TYR A 63 0.89 4.53 13.08
C TYR A 63 0.62 4.88 11.61
N ASN A 64 -0.23 5.87 11.34
CA ASN A 64 -0.55 6.29 9.98
C ASN A 64 0.68 6.84 9.24
N HIS A 65 1.56 7.59 9.91
CA HIS A 65 2.80 8.03 9.29
C HIS A 65 3.66 6.83 8.86
N ARG A 66 3.87 5.83 9.74
CA ARG A 66 4.64 4.63 9.41
C ARG A 66 3.98 3.81 8.31
N HIS A 67 2.66 3.69 8.34
CA HIS A 67 1.86 3.04 7.30
C HIS A 67 2.08 3.72 5.94
N ALA A 68 1.98 5.05 5.89
CA ALA A 68 2.23 5.85 4.69
C ALA A 68 3.68 5.74 4.18
N GLN A 69 4.67 5.67 5.08
CA GLN A 69 6.07 5.45 4.70
C GLN A 69 6.26 4.12 3.97
N LEU A 70 5.66 3.04 4.49
CA LEU A 70 5.73 1.72 3.86
C LEU A 70 4.98 1.68 2.53
N ARG A 71 3.78 2.28 2.47
CA ARG A 71 3.02 2.43 1.23
C ARG A 71 3.82 3.16 0.15
N ASN A 72 4.47 4.26 0.50
CA ASN A 72 5.28 5.06 -0.42
C ASN A 72 6.42 4.27 -1.07
N VAL A 73 7.02 3.30 -0.37
CA VAL A 73 8.04 2.41 -0.96
C VAL A 73 7.43 1.57 -2.10
N VAL A 74 6.22 1.04 -1.89
CA VAL A 74 5.49 0.23 -2.88
C VAL A 74 5.06 1.11 -4.06
N GLU A 75 4.48 2.28 -3.78
CA GLU A 75 4.06 3.23 -4.81
C GLU A 75 5.22 3.69 -5.69
N LYS A 76 6.37 4.03 -5.08
CA LYS A 76 7.59 4.38 -5.82
C LYS A 76 8.04 3.22 -6.72
N ALA A 77 8.02 1.98 -6.24
CA ALA A 77 8.39 0.83 -7.06
C ALA A 77 7.50 0.70 -8.31
N PHE A 78 6.17 0.82 -8.15
CA PHE A 78 5.25 0.80 -9.29
C PHE A 78 5.36 2.05 -10.18
N GLY A 79 5.66 3.20 -9.61
CA GLY A 79 5.93 4.43 -10.35
C GLY A 79 7.15 4.29 -11.27
N ILE A 80 8.26 3.77 -10.74
CA ILE A 80 9.48 3.45 -11.51
C ILE A 80 9.15 2.44 -12.61
N LEU A 81 8.40 1.38 -12.29
CA LEU A 81 7.99 0.35 -13.25
C LEU A 81 7.22 0.97 -14.43
N LYS A 82 6.20 1.79 -14.16
CA LYS A 82 5.40 2.47 -15.19
C LYS A 82 6.20 3.52 -15.97
N LYS A 83 7.15 4.20 -15.33
CA LYS A 83 8.03 5.18 -16.00
C LYS A 83 8.98 4.51 -16.99
N ARG A 84 9.52 3.34 -16.62
CA ARG A 84 10.37 2.52 -17.49
C ARG A 84 9.55 1.91 -18.64
N PHE A 85 8.47 1.23 -18.31
CA PHE A 85 7.64 0.51 -19.29
C PHE A 85 6.39 1.32 -19.61
N LYS A 86 6.52 2.25 -20.57
CA LYS A 86 5.42 3.13 -21.00
C LYS A 86 4.18 2.36 -21.45
N VAL A 87 4.33 1.12 -21.89
CA VAL A 87 3.24 0.20 -22.24
C VAL A 87 2.25 -0.02 -21.08
N LEU A 88 2.69 0.13 -19.83
CA LEU A 88 1.84 0.00 -18.64
C LEU A 88 1.06 1.27 -18.30
N ARG A 89 1.29 2.38 -19.02
CA ARG A 89 0.63 3.68 -18.75
C ARG A 89 -0.65 3.88 -19.55
N GLN A 90 -0.85 3.11 -20.62
CA GLN A 90 -1.97 3.28 -21.54
C GLN A 90 -2.64 1.94 -21.79
N ALA A 91 -3.95 1.98 -22.05
CA ALA A 91 -4.68 0.80 -22.48
C ALA A 91 -4.14 0.37 -23.85
N THR A 92 -3.46 -0.78 -23.89
CA THR A 92 -3.00 -1.37 -25.14
C THR A 92 -4.12 -2.15 -25.82
N PRO A 93 -4.22 -2.14 -27.17
CA PRO A 93 -5.25 -2.86 -27.92
C PRO A 93 -4.99 -4.37 -27.99
N PHE A 94 -4.57 -4.97 -26.88
CA PHE A 94 -4.31 -6.40 -26.77
C PHE A 94 -5.43 -7.10 -25.99
N PRO A 95 -5.73 -8.37 -26.28
CA PRO A 95 -6.65 -9.16 -25.45
C PRO A 95 -6.18 -9.21 -23.99
N TYR A 96 -7.12 -9.30 -23.04
CA TYR A 96 -6.84 -9.27 -21.59
C TYR A 96 -5.72 -10.23 -21.16
N LYS A 97 -5.73 -11.48 -21.64
CA LYS A 97 -4.67 -12.47 -21.34
C LYS A 97 -3.28 -11.99 -21.76
N VAL A 98 -3.18 -11.26 -22.87
CA VAL A 98 -1.91 -10.70 -23.37
C VAL A 98 -1.49 -9.52 -22.50
N GLN A 99 -2.43 -8.64 -22.11
CA GLN A 99 -2.15 -7.54 -21.18
C GLN A 99 -1.58 -8.05 -19.84
N CYS A 100 -2.14 -9.13 -19.29
CA CYS A 100 -1.60 -9.76 -18.07
C CYS A 100 -0.15 -10.26 -18.26
N ARG A 101 0.15 -10.90 -19.40
CA ARG A 101 1.51 -11.37 -19.72
C ARG A 101 2.49 -10.22 -19.90
N ILE A 102 2.07 -9.12 -20.52
CA ILE A 102 2.89 -7.90 -20.66
C ILE A 102 3.24 -7.36 -19.27
N ALA A 103 2.25 -7.22 -18.38
CA ALA A 103 2.49 -6.77 -17.00
C ALA A 103 3.49 -7.67 -16.25
N LEU A 104 3.31 -8.99 -16.35
CA LEU A 104 4.23 -9.96 -15.75
C LEU A 104 5.65 -9.85 -16.32
N ALA A 105 5.79 -9.78 -17.65
CA ALA A 105 7.08 -9.64 -18.31
C ALA A 105 7.80 -8.36 -17.87
N CYS A 106 7.09 -7.23 -17.80
CA CYS A 106 7.64 -5.98 -17.28
C CYS A 106 8.12 -6.12 -15.83
N CYS A 107 7.36 -6.77 -14.95
CA CYS A 107 7.77 -7.02 -13.56
C CYS A 107 9.02 -7.90 -13.48
N VAL A 108 9.10 -8.98 -14.28
CA VAL A 108 10.27 -9.87 -14.31
C VAL A 108 11.52 -9.11 -14.76
N ILE A 109 11.43 -8.36 -15.87
CA ILE A 109 12.55 -7.57 -16.40
C ILE A 109 12.96 -6.48 -15.41
N HIS A 110 11.99 -5.80 -14.78
CA HIS A 110 12.27 -4.80 -13.74
C HIS A 110 13.08 -5.38 -12.58
N ASN A 111 12.66 -6.54 -12.07
CA ASN A 111 13.32 -7.22 -10.95
C ASN A 111 14.70 -7.72 -11.35
N PHE A 112 14.88 -8.19 -12.59
CA PHE A 112 16.18 -8.58 -13.11
C PHE A 112 17.15 -7.40 -13.14
N ILE A 113 16.73 -6.26 -13.71
CA ILE A 113 17.54 -5.03 -13.77
C ILE A 113 17.89 -4.56 -12.35
N LYS A 114 16.92 -4.52 -11.44
CA LYS A 114 17.13 -4.10 -10.05
C LYS A 114 18.22 -4.89 -9.34
N ARG A 115 18.34 -6.19 -9.64
CA ARG A 115 19.33 -7.09 -9.02
C ARG A 115 20.72 -6.98 -9.63
N HIS A 116 20.82 -6.71 -10.94
CA HIS A 116 22.09 -6.85 -11.68
C HIS A 116 22.65 -5.51 -12.18
N GLN A 117 21.90 -4.41 -12.11
CA GLN A 117 22.31 -3.11 -12.65
C GLN A 117 22.13 -2.01 -11.60
N GLY A 118 23.16 -1.84 -10.74
CA GLY A 118 23.14 -0.87 -9.64
C GLY A 118 23.17 0.61 -10.06
N SER A 119 23.63 0.92 -11.27
CA SER A 119 23.72 2.29 -11.80
C SER A 119 22.50 2.71 -12.63
N ASP A 120 21.40 1.97 -12.53
CA ASP A 120 20.23 2.23 -13.36
C ASP A 120 19.55 3.57 -13.00
N ILE A 121 19.33 4.39 -14.03
CA ILE A 121 18.82 5.75 -13.92
C ILE A 121 17.44 5.82 -13.23
N TYR A 122 16.57 4.83 -13.41
CA TYR A 122 15.21 4.88 -12.89
C TYR A 122 15.14 4.54 -11.40
N PHE A 123 16.07 3.73 -10.89
CA PHE A 123 16.17 3.49 -9.44
C PHE A 123 16.81 4.67 -8.70
N ASN A 124 17.64 5.46 -9.38
CA ASN A 124 18.31 6.63 -8.83
C ASN A 124 17.54 7.95 -9.03
N MET A 125 16.42 7.93 -9.75
CA MET A 125 15.56 9.10 -9.93
C MET A 125 14.79 9.42 -8.64
N GLN A 126 14.83 10.68 -8.21
CA GLN A 126 13.86 11.19 -7.25
C GLN A 126 12.47 11.17 -7.91
N MET A 127 11.51 10.51 -7.25
CA MET A 127 10.12 10.48 -7.70
C MET A 127 9.31 11.54 -6.97
N GLU A 128 8.63 12.37 -7.75
CA GLU A 128 7.56 13.22 -7.24
C GLU A 128 6.42 12.36 -6.66
N PRO A 129 5.77 12.81 -5.57
CA PRO A 129 4.62 12.11 -5.00
C PRO A 129 3.50 12.00 -6.05
N ASN A 130 2.86 10.83 -6.10
CA ASN A 130 1.73 10.62 -7.02
C ASN A 130 0.53 11.49 -6.59
N PRO A 131 -0.26 12.04 -7.52
CA PRO A 131 -1.46 12.80 -7.19
C PRO A 131 -2.47 11.96 -6.40
N LEU A 132 -3.23 12.66 -5.57
CA LEU A 132 -4.18 12.14 -4.58
C LEU A 132 -5.34 11.36 -5.25
N GLU A 133 -5.61 10.14 -4.80
CA GLU A 133 -6.91 9.49 -5.02
C GLU A 133 -7.63 9.39 -3.66
N GLU A 134 -8.62 10.27 -3.45
CA GLU A 134 -9.55 10.15 -2.33
C GLU A 134 -10.59 9.07 -2.67
N GLN A 135 -10.63 7.99 -1.90
CA GLN A 135 -11.69 6.99 -2.00
C GLN A 135 -12.54 7.04 -0.72
N GLU A 136 -13.73 7.65 -0.84
CA GLU A 136 -14.71 7.86 0.23
C GLU A 136 -15.73 6.70 0.39
N GLU A 137 -15.47 5.50 -0.12
CA GLU A 137 -16.38 4.37 0.13
C GLU A 137 -16.10 3.74 1.49
N ASP A 138 -17.13 3.58 2.34
CA ASP A 138 -17.04 2.83 3.58
C ASP A 138 -17.00 1.29 3.30
N PRO A 139 -15.83 0.64 3.30
CA PRO A 139 -15.65 -0.75 2.93
C PRO A 139 -16.04 -1.70 4.07
N THR A 140 -16.33 -1.16 5.26
CA THR A 140 -16.63 -1.91 6.49
C THR A 140 -17.91 -2.74 6.34
N ARG A 141 -18.83 -2.31 5.46
CA ARG A 141 -20.07 -3.05 5.12
C ARG A 141 -19.86 -4.41 4.45
N LEU A 142 -18.63 -4.73 4.03
CA LEU A 142 -18.32 -5.94 3.24
C LEU A 142 -17.61 -7.04 4.04
N VAL A 143 -17.40 -6.84 5.35
CA VAL A 143 -16.62 -7.74 6.22
C VAL A 143 -17.43 -8.14 7.45
N GLY A 144 -17.20 -9.36 7.95
CA GLY A 144 -17.83 -9.85 9.18
C GLY A 144 -17.41 -9.04 10.41
N ILE A 145 -18.35 -8.80 11.33
CA ILE A 145 -18.13 -8.02 12.57
C ILE A 145 -16.92 -8.55 13.34
N ASP A 146 -16.75 -9.88 13.38
CA ASP A 146 -15.66 -10.52 14.10
C ASP A 146 -14.27 -10.25 13.49
N GLU A 147 -14.14 -10.29 12.17
CA GLU A 147 -12.88 -9.97 11.47
C GLU A 147 -12.49 -8.51 11.65
N SER A 148 -13.47 -7.60 11.62
CA SER A 148 -13.25 -6.18 11.88
C SER A 148 -12.74 -5.95 13.30
N ARG A 149 -13.35 -6.61 14.30
CA ARG A 149 -12.93 -6.52 15.71
C ARG A 149 -11.52 -7.05 15.93
N ARG A 150 -11.18 -8.19 15.31
CA ARG A 150 -9.82 -8.75 15.35
C ARG A 150 -8.81 -7.80 14.71
N GLY A 151 -9.15 -7.21 13.56
CA GLY A 151 -8.33 -6.20 12.90
C GLY A 151 -8.11 -4.95 13.73
N ASP A 152 -9.15 -4.44 14.40
CA ASP A 152 -9.02 -3.26 15.27
C ASP A 152 -8.15 -3.55 16.49
N THR A 153 -8.30 -4.74 17.08
CA THR A 153 -7.48 -5.19 18.20
C THR A 153 -6.00 -5.26 17.80
N LEU A 154 -5.70 -5.93 16.67
CA LEU A 154 -4.34 -6.05 16.15
C LEU A 154 -3.73 -4.68 15.82
N ARG A 155 -4.49 -3.81 15.13
CA ARG A 155 -4.04 -2.46 14.78
C ARG A 155 -3.74 -1.62 16.01
N ASN A 156 -4.63 -1.62 16.99
CA ASN A 156 -4.44 -0.87 18.24
C ASN A 156 -3.22 -1.39 19.00
N MET A 157 -3.02 -2.71 19.08
CA MET A 157 -1.83 -3.29 19.70
C MET A 157 -0.53 -2.82 19.04
N ILE A 158 -0.44 -2.88 17.70
CA ILE A 158 0.73 -2.39 16.96
C ILE A 158 0.93 -0.89 17.19
N THR A 159 -0.15 -0.14 17.22
CA THR A 159 -0.14 1.32 17.42
C THR A 159 0.46 1.68 18.77
N GLU A 160 0.04 1.01 19.84
CA GLU A 160 0.59 1.21 21.19
C GLU A 160 2.06 0.76 21.27
N GLN A 161 2.40 -0.37 20.66
CA GLN A 161 3.80 -0.83 20.60
C GLN A 161 4.71 0.20 19.93
N LEU A 162 4.31 0.71 18.76
CA LEU A 162 5.06 1.75 18.03
C LEU A 162 5.20 3.03 18.85
N TRP A 163 4.16 3.43 19.59
CA TRP A 163 4.19 4.63 20.40
C TRP A 163 5.11 4.50 21.62
N ASN A 164 5.09 3.34 22.25
CA ASN A 164 5.93 3.06 23.42
C ASN A 164 7.40 2.82 23.04
N SER A 165 7.70 2.50 21.77
CA SER A 165 9.05 2.27 21.26
C SER A 165 9.65 3.45 20.47
N ARG A 166 9.02 4.63 20.49
CA ARG A 166 9.39 5.77 19.63
C ARG A 166 10.64 6.52 20.06
#